data_AF-A0A6B2LP84-F1
#
_entry.id   AF-A0A6B2LP84-F1
#
_cell.length_a   1.000
_cell.length_b   1.000
_cell.length_c   1.000
_cell.angle_alpha   90.00
_cell.angle_beta   90.00
_cell.angle_gamma   90.00
#
_symmetry.space_group_name_H-M   'P 1'
#
loop_
_entity.id
_entity.type
_entity.pdbx_description
1 polymer ?
#
loop_
_entity_poly.entity_id
_entity_poly.type
_entity_poly.pdbx_seq_one_letter_code
_entity_poly.pdbx_strand_id
1 'polypeptide(L)'
;MMERLKLYGLKLKTRISGDGNCQFASVADQLFNDPSRHHEIRKKAVAWLRKNKTYKLPNDTTLQDYLQTEFFPTWPDYCDYMDQEGIWGDHLTLVAVAEAYALKIVVISSMEVEPGIDPFTVIVARAWAEEDRTIYVAHLHEIHYSSICEDEE
;
A
#
# COMPACT_ATOMS: atom_id res chain seq x y z
N MET A 1 -6.72 3.52 -16.56
CA MET A 1 -5.56 2.86 -15.94
C MET A 1 -4.59 2.26 -16.96
N MET A 2 -5.01 1.34 -17.85
CA MET A 2 -4.07 0.69 -18.78
C MET A 2 -3.33 1.67 -19.70
N GLU A 3 -4.01 2.69 -20.21
CA GLU A 3 -3.38 3.76 -21.00
C GLU A 3 -2.36 4.57 -20.18
N ARG A 4 -2.65 4.79 -18.90
CA ARG A 4 -1.73 5.47 -17.98
C ARG A 4 -0.51 4.62 -17.69
N LEU A 5 -0.67 3.32 -17.44
CA LEU A 5 0.46 2.41 -17.26
C LEU A 5 1.35 2.42 -18.52
N LYS A 6 0.76 2.30 -19.71
CA LYS A 6 1.49 2.39 -20.99
C LYS A 6 2.23 3.72 -21.17
N LEU A 7 1.61 4.84 -20.81
CA LEU A 7 2.25 6.17 -20.89
C LEU A 7 3.57 6.24 -20.09
N TYR A 8 3.64 5.50 -18.97
CA TYR A 8 4.83 5.44 -18.12
C TYR A 8 5.70 4.19 -18.38
N GLY A 9 5.44 3.42 -19.45
CA GLY A 9 6.19 2.19 -19.74
C GLY A 9 6.02 1.11 -18.68
N LEU A 10 4.82 1.00 -18.09
CA LEU A 10 4.47 0.06 -17.04
C LEU A 10 3.40 -0.93 -17.52
N LYS A 11 3.39 -2.12 -16.93
CA LYS A 11 2.33 -3.13 -17.10
C LYS A 11 1.92 -3.77 -15.78
N LEU A 12 0.74 -4.39 -15.78
CA LEU A 12 0.32 -5.26 -14.67
C LEU A 12 1.22 -6.50 -14.64
N LYS A 13 1.81 -6.81 -13.49
CA LYS A 13 2.74 -7.93 -13.31
C LYS A 13 2.01 -9.28 -13.20
N THR A 14 1.05 -9.34 -12.27
CA THR A 14 0.26 -10.55 -11.96
C THR A 14 -1.20 -10.16 -11.82
N ARG A 15 -2.12 -11.04 -12.23
CA ARG A 15 -3.55 -10.85 -11.96
C ARG A 15 -3.80 -11.00 -10.46
N ILE A 16 -4.24 -9.92 -9.82
CA ILE A 16 -4.64 -9.89 -8.41
C ILE A 16 -6.16 -9.98 -8.31
N SER A 17 -6.67 -10.75 -7.35
CA SER A 17 -8.11 -10.89 -7.08
C SER A 17 -8.66 -9.66 -6.36
N GLY A 18 -9.86 -9.21 -6.74
CA GLY A 18 -10.58 -8.10 -6.11
C GLY A 18 -11.37 -8.52 -4.86
N ASP A 19 -10.79 -9.38 -4.02
CA ASP A 19 -11.45 -9.99 -2.85
C ASP A 19 -11.17 -9.22 -1.53
N GLY A 20 -10.66 -7.99 -1.64
CA GLY A 20 -10.25 -7.16 -0.51
C GLY A 20 -8.85 -7.47 0.03
N ASN A 21 -8.19 -8.55 -0.39
CA ASN A 21 -6.77 -8.79 -0.06
C ASN A 21 -5.80 -8.10 -1.04
N CYS A 22 -6.33 -7.43 -2.06
CA CYS A 22 -5.58 -6.95 -3.22
C CYS A 22 -4.36 -6.09 -2.89
N GLN A 23 -4.42 -5.23 -1.87
CA GLN A 23 -3.27 -4.41 -1.46
C GLN A 23 -2.12 -5.28 -0.93
N PHE A 24 -2.42 -6.17 0.02
CA PHE A 24 -1.45 -7.08 0.61
C PHE A 24 -0.94 -8.12 -0.39
N ALA A 25 -1.80 -8.60 -1.29
CA ALA A 25 -1.44 -9.52 -2.36
C ALA A 25 -0.51 -8.86 -3.40
N SER A 26 -0.77 -7.60 -3.74
CA SER A 26 0.11 -6.83 -4.64
C SER A 26 1.49 -6.63 -4.02
N VAL A 27 1.56 -6.31 -2.73
CA VAL A 27 2.84 -6.22 -2.00
C VAL A 27 3.53 -7.58 -1.93
N ALA A 28 2.80 -8.66 -1.62
CA ALA A 28 3.36 -10.01 -1.56
C ALA A 28 3.95 -10.45 -2.91
N ASP A 29 3.27 -10.14 -4.01
CA ASP A 29 3.77 -10.39 -5.36
C ASP A 29 5.03 -9.56 -5.68
N GLN A 30 5.12 -8.31 -5.24
CA GLN A 30 6.32 -7.48 -5.40
C GLN A 30 7.51 -7.97 -4.55
N LEU A 31 7.26 -8.47 -3.34
CA LEU A 31 8.33 -8.90 -2.43
C LEU A 31 8.79 -10.35 -2.67
N PHE A 32 7.86 -11.24 -2.96
CA PHE A 32 8.07 -12.68 -2.95
C PHE A 32 7.73 -13.36 -4.26
N ASN A 33 7.22 -12.61 -5.25
CA ASN A 33 6.69 -13.17 -6.50
C ASN A 33 5.59 -14.21 -6.26
N ASP A 34 4.84 -14.04 -5.16
CA ASP A 34 3.77 -14.94 -4.73
C ASP A 34 2.66 -14.14 -4.02
N PRO A 35 1.56 -13.81 -4.70
CA PRO A 35 0.45 -13.08 -4.11
C PRO A 35 -0.29 -13.86 -3.01
N SER A 36 -0.18 -15.19 -2.94
CA SER A 36 -0.84 -16.02 -1.92
C SER A 36 -0.30 -15.76 -0.51
N ARG A 37 0.89 -15.16 -0.41
CA ARG A 37 1.52 -14.74 0.85
C ARG A 37 0.96 -13.43 1.40
N HIS A 38 -0.15 -12.92 0.86
CA HIS A 38 -0.83 -11.70 1.33
C HIS A 38 -1.12 -11.70 2.83
N HIS A 39 -1.43 -12.85 3.41
CA HIS A 39 -1.69 -13.01 4.84
C HIS A 39 -0.47 -12.67 5.71
N GLU A 40 0.75 -12.97 5.25
CA GLU A 40 1.99 -12.63 5.94
C GLU A 40 2.22 -11.11 5.95
N ILE A 41 1.95 -10.45 4.81
CA ILE A 41 2.04 -9.00 4.70
C ILE A 41 1.03 -8.34 5.65
N ARG A 42 -0.23 -8.77 5.63
CA ARG A 42 -1.29 -8.24 6.50
C ARG A 42 -0.92 -8.34 7.98
N LYS A 43 -0.56 -9.54 8.44
CA LYS A 43 -0.19 -9.77 9.84
C LYS A 43 0.97 -8.89 10.27
N LYS A 44 2.01 -8.75 9.44
CA LYS A 44 3.17 -7.93 9.78
C LYS A 44 2.83 -6.43 9.81
N ALA A 45 2.02 -5.96 8.86
CA ALA A 45 1.56 -4.58 8.81
C ALA A 45 0.71 -4.23 10.04
N VAL A 46 -0.29 -5.06 10.37
CA VAL A 46 -1.15 -4.84 11.54
C VAL A 46 -0.36 -4.94 12.85
N ALA A 47 0.55 -5.90 12.98
CA ALA A 47 1.43 -5.99 14.15
C ALA A 47 2.30 -4.73 14.33
N TRP A 48 2.73 -4.12 13.23
CA TRP A 48 3.43 -2.83 13.27
C TRP A 48 2.48 -1.70 13.68
N LEU A 49 1.28 -1.60 13.11
CA LEU A 49 0.27 -0.58 13.46
C LEU A 49 -0.08 -0.60 14.94
N ARG A 50 -0.30 -1.79 15.53
CA ARG A 50 -0.62 -1.94 16.96
C ARG A 50 0.46 -1.35 17.87
N LYS A 51 1.73 -1.42 17.48
CA LYS A 51 2.87 -0.93 18.27
C LYS A 51 3.18 0.54 18.03
N ASN A 52 2.65 1.14 16.96
CA ASN A 52 3.14 2.41 16.42
C ASN A 52 2.04 3.47 16.24
N LYS A 53 0.93 3.41 16.98
CA LYS A 53 -0.19 4.37 16.84
C LYS A 53 0.21 5.85 16.90
N THR A 54 1.26 6.19 17.66
CA THR A 54 1.78 7.55 17.82
C THR A 54 2.97 7.85 16.89
N TYR A 55 3.22 6.99 15.90
CA TYR A 55 4.28 7.21 14.92
C TYR A 55 3.99 8.48 14.12
N LYS A 56 4.98 9.39 14.07
CA LYS A 56 4.89 10.66 13.36
C LYS A 56 5.11 10.50 11.86
N LEU A 57 4.22 11.08 11.07
CA LEU A 57 4.33 11.20 9.62
C LEU A 57 5.13 12.48 9.25
N PRO A 58 5.56 12.62 7.99
CA PRO A 58 6.37 13.78 7.56
C PRO A 58 5.70 15.15 7.76
N ASN A 59 4.38 15.19 7.89
CA ASN A 59 3.59 16.39 8.16
C ASN A 59 3.32 16.62 9.67
N ASP A 60 4.12 16.01 10.54
CA ASP A 60 4.07 16.12 12.01
C ASP A 60 2.80 15.57 12.70
N THR A 61 1.84 15.02 11.95
CA THR A 61 0.71 14.27 12.51
C THR A 61 1.13 12.84 12.88
N THR A 62 0.31 12.17 13.69
CA THR A 62 0.49 10.76 14.05
C THR A 62 -0.50 9.86 13.31
N LEU A 63 -0.21 8.56 13.21
CA LEU A 63 -1.13 7.61 12.55
C LEU A 63 -2.54 7.65 13.13
N GLN A 64 -2.67 7.71 14.46
CA GLN A 64 -3.98 7.77 15.12
C GLN A 64 -4.77 9.05 14.79
N ASP A 65 -4.12 10.12 14.32
CA ASP A 65 -4.83 11.36 13.93
C ASP A 65 -5.66 11.16 12.64
N TYR A 66 -5.39 10.09 11.89
CA TYR A 66 -6.15 9.68 10.71
C TYR A 66 -7.25 8.65 11.03
N LEU A 67 -7.43 8.29 12.31
CA LEU A 67 -8.46 7.35 12.72
C LEU A 67 -9.85 7.97 12.48
N GLN A 68 -10.66 7.29 11.68
CA GLN A 68 -12.07 7.64 11.47
C GLN A 68 -12.91 7.14 12.65
N THR A 69 -12.96 7.96 13.71
CA THR A 69 -13.59 7.59 15.00
C THR A 69 -15.09 7.28 14.91
N GLU A 70 -15.75 7.72 13.85
CA GLU A 70 -17.14 7.39 13.53
C GLU A 70 -17.34 5.91 13.15
N PHE A 71 -16.31 5.24 12.61
CA PHE A 71 -16.33 3.82 12.26
C PHE A 71 -15.54 2.97 13.26
N PHE A 72 -14.46 3.53 13.83
CA PHE A 72 -13.55 2.83 14.73
C PHE A 72 -13.40 3.61 16.04
N PRO A 73 -14.13 3.25 17.11
CA PRO A 73 -14.10 3.97 18.37
C PRO A 73 -12.69 4.08 18.97
N THR A 74 -11.85 3.07 18.75
CA THR A 74 -10.47 3.05 19.23
C THR A 74 -9.47 2.55 18.17
N TRP A 75 -8.19 2.87 18.36
CA TRP A 75 -7.11 2.35 17.51
C TRP A 75 -7.00 0.82 17.49
N PRO A 76 -7.15 0.11 18.63
CA PRO A 76 -7.31 -1.34 18.63
C PRO A 76 -8.45 -1.85 17.74
N ASP A 77 -9.63 -1.21 17.74
CA ASP A 77 -10.76 -1.63 16.89
C ASP A 77 -10.41 -1.54 15.40
N TYR A 78 -9.73 -0.45 15.00
CA TYR A 78 -9.20 -0.30 13.65
C TYR A 78 -8.17 -1.41 13.31
N CYS A 79 -7.26 -1.71 14.21
CA CYS A 79 -6.26 -2.77 13.99
C CYS A 79 -6.93 -4.16 13.90
N ASP A 80 -7.92 -4.45 14.75
CA ASP A 80 -8.69 -5.70 14.73
C ASP A 80 -9.47 -5.83 13.42
N TYR A 81 -10.05 -4.75 12.92
CA TYR A 81 -10.70 -4.70 11.61
C TYR A 81 -9.71 -4.98 10.47
N MET A 82 -8.55 -4.32 10.47
CA MET A 82 -7.54 -4.50 9.43
C MET A 82 -6.86 -5.88 9.45
N ASP A 83 -6.91 -6.60 10.57
CA ASP A 83 -6.38 -7.97 10.69
C ASP A 83 -7.29 -9.02 10.02
N GLN A 84 -8.54 -8.68 9.73
CA GLN A 84 -9.49 -9.60 9.12
C GLN A 84 -9.15 -9.88 7.66
N GLU A 85 -9.28 -11.16 7.28
CA GLU A 85 -9.12 -11.58 5.89
C GLU A 85 -10.20 -10.97 4.99
N GLY A 86 -9.82 -10.56 3.78
CA GLY A 86 -10.74 -9.92 2.84
C GLY A 86 -11.06 -8.46 3.14
N ILE A 87 -10.46 -7.86 4.19
CA ILE A 87 -10.58 -6.42 4.45
C ILE A 87 -9.56 -5.63 3.64
N TRP A 88 -10.05 -4.57 3.01
CA TRP A 88 -9.29 -3.67 2.16
C TRP A 88 -8.24 -2.92 2.97
N GLY A 89 -6.98 -3.02 2.55
CA GLY A 89 -5.93 -2.15 3.08
C GLY A 89 -6.16 -0.70 2.65
N ASP A 90 -5.75 0.24 3.50
CA ASP A 90 -5.81 1.68 3.29
C ASP A 90 -4.40 2.30 3.21
N HIS A 91 -4.33 3.63 3.27
CA HIS A 91 -3.06 4.35 3.27
C HIS A 91 -2.18 4.03 4.51
N LEU A 92 -2.77 3.87 5.70
CA LEU A 92 -2.01 3.58 6.93
C LEU A 92 -1.39 2.19 6.87
N THR A 93 -2.08 1.22 6.27
CA THR A 93 -1.53 -0.12 6.04
C THR A 93 -0.36 -0.10 5.05
N LEU A 94 -0.34 0.77 4.04
CA LEU A 94 0.84 0.96 3.17
C LEU A 94 2.02 1.56 3.92
N VAL A 95 1.80 2.56 4.78
CA VAL A 95 2.85 3.13 5.65
C VAL A 95 3.41 2.03 6.56
N ALA A 96 2.55 1.23 7.18
CA ALA A 96 2.96 0.14 8.04
C ALA A 96 3.76 -0.95 7.30
N VAL A 97 3.36 -1.30 6.07
CA VAL A 97 4.11 -2.22 5.22
C VAL A 97 5.49 -1.64 4.91
N ALA A 98 5.56 -0.37 4.49
CA ALA A 98 6.83 0.27 4.17
C ALA A 98 7.78 0.21 5.38
N GLU A 99 7.31 0.63 6.55
CA GLU A 99 8.09 0.62 7.80
C GLU A 99 8.46 -0.80 8.27
N ALA A 100 7.55 -1.76 8.18
CA ALA A 100 7.80 -3.13 8.64
C ALA A 100 8.79 -3.92 7.75
N TYR A 101 9.00 -3.48 6.52
CA TYR A 101 9.87 -4.14 5.54
C TYR A 101 11.03 -3.25 5.04
N ALA A 102 11.18 -2.02 5.58
CA ALA A 102 12.15 -1.03 5.12
C ALA A 102 12.07 -0.77 3.60
N LEU A 103 10.87 -0.45 3.12
CA LEU A 103 10.61 -0.27 1.68
C LEU A 103 10.38 1.20 1.31
N LYS A 104 10.63 1.47 0.03
CA LYS A 104 9.98 2.55 -0.71
C LYS A 104 8.84 1.96 -1.54
N ILE A 105 7.64 2.49 -1.39
CA ILE A 105 6.45 2.07 -2.14
C ILE A 105 6.05 3.22 -3.06
N VAL A 106 6.03 2.95 -4.36
CA VAL A 106 5.50 3.87 -5.37
C VAL A 106 4.13 3.38 -5.80
N VAL A 107 3.11 4.20 -5.54
CA VAL A 107 1.72 3.92 -5.90
C VAL A 107 1.35 4.76 -7.11
N ILE A 108 0.94 4.14 -8.22
CA ILE A 108 0.33 4.87 -9.34
C ILE A 108 -1.20 4.80 -9.23
N SER A 109 -1.86 5.94 -9.12
CA SER A 109 -3.32 6.00 -9.07
C SER A 109 -3.92 6.02 -10.47
N SER A 110 -5.16 5.53 -10.66
CA SER A 110 -5.94 5.81 -11.88
C SER A 110 -6.82 7.05 -11.79
N MET A 111 -6.87 7.74 -10.65
CA MET A 111 -7.63 8.99 -10.52
C MET A 111 -7.19 10.00 -11.56
N GLU A 112 -8.12 10.71 -12.16
CA GLU A 112 -7.77 11.92 -12.89
C GLU A 112 -7.10 12.89 -11.90
N VAL A 113 -5.89 13.31 -12.25
CA VAL A 113 -5.14 14.33 -11.53
C VAL A 113 -5.17 15.59 -12.40
N GLU A 114 -5.12 16.76 -11.75
CA GLU A 114 -5.06 18.01 -12.49
C GLU A 114 -3.87 18.02 -13.45
N PRO A 115 -3.99 18.65 -14.64
CA PRO A 115 -2.89 18.74 -15.60
C PRO A 115 -1.62 19.27 -14.94
N GLY A 116 -0.51 18.52 -15.04
CA GLY A 116 0.78 18.88 -14.45
C GLY A 116 1.05 18.28 -13.06
N ILE A 117 0.12 17.53 -12.48
CA ILE A 117 0.35 16.75 -11.27
C ILE A 117 0.66 15.30 -11.63
N ASP A 118 1.71 14.75 -11.03
CA ASP A 118 2.06 13.35 -11.20
C ASP A 118 1.02 12.43 -10.51
N PRO A 119 0.59 11.33 -11.17
CA PRO A 119 -0.38 10.39 -10.59
C PRO A 119 0.24 9.46 -9.54
N PHE A 120 1.44 9.77 -9.07
CA PHE A 120 2.23 8.93 -8.17
C PHE A 120 2.12 9.41 -6.73
N THR A 121 1.94 8.47 -5.81
CA THR A 121 2.14 8.66 -4.37
C THR A 121 3.34 7.84 -3.94
N VAL A 122 4.29 8.45 -3.26
CA VAL A 122 5.51 7.78 -2.78
C VAL A 122 5.48 7.71 -1.26
N ILE A 123 5.62 6.49 -0.73
CA ILE A 123 5.71 6.21 0.71
C ILE A 123 7.09 5.63 0.95
N VAL A 124 7.87 6.25 1.83
CA VAL A 124 9.26 5.84 2.12
C VAL A 124 9.37 5.54 3.61
N ALA A 125 9.85 4.35 3.95
CA ALA A 125 10.16 4.01 5.33
C ALA A 125 11.31 4.89 5.86
N ARG A 126 11.28 5.29 7.13
CA ARG A 126 12.38 6.08 7.73
C ARG A 126 13.74 5.39 7.64
N ALA A 127 13.74 4.06 7.71
CA ALA A 127 14.96 3.25 7.67
C ALA A 127 15.40 2.89 6.24
N TRP A 128 14.67 3.33 5.20
CA TRP A 128 14.99 3.01 3.80
C TRP A 128 16.27 3.74 3.34
N ALA A 129 17.16 2.99 2.69
CA ALA A 129 18.35 3.47 1.97
C ALA A 129 18.25 3.19 0.47
N GLU A 130 19.11 3.78 -0.37
CA GLU A 130 19.02 3.65 -1.84
C GLU A 130 19.19 2.20 -2.34
N GLU A 131 19.94 1.39 -1.59
CA GLU A 131 20.12 -0.04 -1.81
C GLU A 131 18.90 -0.89 -1.41
N ASP A 132 17.98 -0.33 -0.62
CA ASP A 132 16.79 -1.02 -0.16
C ASP A 132 15.72 -1.09 -1.26
N ARG A 133 14.90 -2.13 -1.15
CA ARG A 133 13.93 -2.47 -2.19
C ARG A 133 12.87 -1.38 -2.37
N THR A 134 12.71 -0.93 -3.61
CA THR A 134 11.54 -0.17 -4.06
C THR A 134 10.53 -1.12 -4.68
N ILE A 135 9.25 -0.99 -4.31
CA ILE A 135 8.15 -1.75 -4.90
C ILE A 135 7.14 -0.82 -5.56
N TYR A 136 6.46 -1.32 -6.58
CA TYR A 136 5.52 -0.56 -7.40
C TYR A 136 4.15 -1.23 -7.36
N VAL A 137 3.14 -0.47 -6.96
CA VAL A 137 1.74 -0.92 -6.92
C VAL A 137 0.85 0.09 -7.64
N ALA A 138 -0.21 -0.38 -8.26
CA ALA A 138 -1.19 0.45 -8.92
C ALA A 138 -2.48 0.47 -8.10
N HIS A 139 -3.04 1.66 -7.87
CA HIS A 139 -4.33 1.87 -7.23
C HIS A 139 -5.36 2.23 -8.29
N LEU A 140 -6.21 1.27 -8.66
CA LEU A 140 -7.37 1.50 -9.51
C LEU A 140 -8.48 2.08 -8.65
N HIS A 141 -8.91 3.28 -9.02
CA HIS A 141 -9.81 4.07 -8.22
C HIS A 141 -11.10 3.31 -7.90
N GLU A 142 -11.54 3.50 -6.67
CA GLU A 142 -12.68 2.91 -5.97
C GLU A 142 -12.53 1.48 -5.44
N ILE A 143 -11.87 0.53 -6.12
CA ILE A 143 -11.99 -0.89 -5.74
C ILE A 143 -10.79 -1.78 -6.16
N HIS A 144 -9.51 -1.34 -6.27
CA HIS A 144 -8.42 -2.34 -6.44
C HIS A 144 -6.98 -1.83 -6.24
N TYR A 145 -6.11 -2.67 -5.69
CA TYR A 145 -4.65 -2.57 -5.84
C TYR A 145 -4.13 -3.70 -6.74
N SER A 146 -3.14 -3.40 -7.59
CA SER A 146 -2.45 -4.39 -8.42
C SER A 146 -0.94 -4.23 -8.36
N SER A 147 -0.21 -5.32 -8.57
CA SER A 147 1.25 -5.33 -8.76
C SER A 147 1.61 -4.85 -10.16
N ILE A 148 2.63 -3.99 -10.29
CA ILE A 148 3.10 -3.47 -11.58
C ILE A 148 4.62 -3.60 -11.73
N CYS A 149 5.09 -3.64 -12.97
CA CYS A 149 6.52 -3.65 -13.31
C CYS A 149 6.76 -2.85 -14.60
N GLU A 150 8.04 -2.62 -14.92
CA GLU A 150 8.44 -2.07 -16.21
C GLU A 150 7.96 -2.96 -17.36
N ASP A 151 7.57 -2.32 -18.46
CA ASP A 151 7.21 -2.98 -19.71
C ASP A 151 8.47 -3.09 -20.57
N GLU A 152 9.20 -4.20 -20.42
CA GLU A 152 10.25 -4.59 -21.38
C GLU A 152 9.57 -4.86 -22.73
N GLU A 153 9.91 -4.07 -23.76
CA GLU A 153 9.44 -4.23 -25.15
C GLU A 153 9.68 -5.63 -25.73
#